data_AF-A0A7Y3FD82-F1
#
_entry.id   AF-A0A7Y3FD82-F1
#
_cell.length_a   1.000
_cell.length_b   1.000
_cell.length_c   1.000
_cell.angle_alpha   90.00
_cell.angle_beta   90.00
_cell.angle_gamma   90.00
#
_symmetry.space_group_name_H-M   'P 1'
#
loop_
_entity.id
_entity.type
_entity.pdbx_description
1 polymer ?
#
loop_
_entity_poly.entity_id
_entity_poly.type
_entity_poly.pdbx_seq_one_letter_code
_entity_poly.pdbx_strand_id
1 'polypeptide(L)'
;MLHFQDHYHQIRVALLALLSTLLVVTNARAHEVQPTIADLTINQSDVEVVLDWVLEAPIAGLDLEGVQDINTAEGAEDYDALRQLPPAALETAFRDAWPTISQGIGLHAGDETLPLNIAGLTILDVENFELARHSQVILSAALPEGDTAVTLSWASEFGPIVVRQQGIENGYTTFLSAGGTTDPIPRTGGDDQTGGQAFVEYIGVGFDHIIPLGLDHILFVLGLFFLALRIGPLLWQISAFTLAHTVTLALGSLGIIKISPDIVEPLIAASIVYVGVENVLSRGLTPWRPFVIFAFGLLHGLGFASVLSDFGLGGTHFVPKLIGFNVGVEIGQIAVIAAAFVTLGLLFGGHVWWRLRIANPVSIAIAVIATFWVFERTGVIDPEGAFAPFAMLTEGGFASLWTTIVIAALAAVLTGAVLAASGLDALRDAAGIITSFTAFLGVVATFTSGAWFMTAVIMAIWILALRLQSLGGPDAEETA
;
A
#
# COMPACT_ATOMS: atom_id res chain seq x y z
N MET A 1 21.43 -51.16 -9.41
CA MET A 1 21.04 -49.99 -10.23
C MET A 1 19.99 -49.12 -9.53
N LEU A 2 19.01 -49.71 -8.82
CA LEU A 2 18.01 -48.96 -8.04
C LEU A 2 18.58 -48.20 -6.82
N HIS A 3 19.53 -48.78 -6.07
CA HIS A 3 20.14 -48.09 -4.90
C HIS A 3 21.06 -46.90 -5.22
N PHE A 4 21.49 -46.73 -6.47
CA PHE A 4 22.36 -45.62 -6.87
C PHE A 4 21.56 -44.36 -7.25
N GLN A 5 20.28 -44.51 -7.62
CA GLN A 5 19.38 -43.40 -7.94
C GLN A 5 18.80 -42.73 -6.69
N ASP A 6 18.54 -43.49 -5.63
CA ASP A 6 17.98 -42.94 -4.38
C ASP A 6 18.95 -42.00 -3.65
N HIS A 7 20.26 -42.31 -3.63
CA HIS A 7 21.26 -41.43 -3.03
C HIS A 7 21.48 -40.14 -3.85
N TYR A 8 21.36 -40.21 -5.19
CA TYR A 8 21.46 -39.02 -6.05
C TYR A 8 20.24 -38.10 -5.89
N HIS A 9 19.06 -38.67 -5.62
CA HIS A 9 17.83 -37.92 -5.35
C HIS A 9 17.83 -37.29 -3.96
N GLN A 10 18.31 -38.00 -2.92
CA GLN A 10 18.43 -37.43 -1.58
C GLN A 10 19.50 -36.32 -1.51
N ILE A 11 20.62 -36.46 -2.23
CA ILE A 11 21.64 -35.41 -2.34
C ILE A 11 21.14 -34.20 -3.14
N ARG A 12 20.29 -34.39 -4.17
CA ARG A 12 19.65 -33.29 -4.92
C ARG A 12 18.54 -32.59 -4.14
N VAL A 13 17.72 -33.32 -3.40
CA VAL A 13 16.69 -32.74 -2.53
C VAL A 13 17.34 -32.06 -1.33
N ALA A 14 18.43 -32.60 -0.79
CA ALA A 14 19.24 -31.93 0.23
C ALA A 14 19.97 -30.70 -0.33
N LEU A 15 20.54 -30.74 -1.54
CA LEU A 15 21.16 -29.57 -2.19
C LEU A 15 20.13 -28.52 -2.59
N LEU A 16 18.92 -28.90 -3.03
CA LEU A 16 17.82 -27.99 -3.35
C LEU A 16 17.14 -27.45 -2.09
N ALA A 17 17.09 -28.23 -1.00
CA ALA A 17 16.67 -27.77 0.32
C ALA A 17 17.72 -26.86 0.98
N LEU A 18 19.02 -27.10 0.73
CA LEU A 18 20.14 -26.27 1.14
C LEU A 18 20.22 -24.97 0.31
N LEU A 19 19.93 -25.05 -1.00
CA LEU A 19 19.76 -23.89 -1.90
C LEU A 19 18.47 -23.12 -1.61
N SER A 20 17.41 -23.76 -1.12
CA SER A 20 16.17 -23.10 -0.69
C SER A 20 16.21 -22.58 0.76
N THR A 21 17.19 -23.03 1.57
CA THR A 21 17.49 -22.45 2.89
C THR A 21 18.57 -21.36 2.83
N LEU A 22 19.21 -21.17 1.68
CA LEU A 22 19.93 -19.94 1.32
C LEU A 22 18.91 -18.87 0.86
N LEU A 23 17.98 -18.56 1.75
CA LEU A 23 17.07 -17.41 1.62
C LEU A 23 17.88 -16.14 1.93
N VAL A 24 18.54 -15.63 0.91
CA VAL A 24 18.87 -14.20 0.85
C VAL A 24 17.54 -13.50 0.62
N VAL A 25 16.98 -12.97 1.71
CA VAL A 25 15.82 -12.11 1.69
C VAL A 25 16.35 -10.68 1.64
N THR A 26 15.94 -9.93 0.62
CA THR A 26 16.01 -8.48 0.68
C THR A 26 14.59 -7.96 0.72
N ASN A 27 14.31 -7.12 1.71
CA ASN A 27 13.68 -5.84 1.47
C ASN A 27 14.17 -4.90 2.56
N ALA A 28 14.52 -3.70 2.10
CA ALA A 28 14.84 -2.55 2.90
C ALA A 28 13.68 -2.25 3.85
N ARG A 29 13.98 -1.69 5.03
CA ARG A 29 12.98 -0.96 5.78
C ARG A 29 12.57 0.21 4.90
N ALA A 30 11.31 0.25 4.52
CA ALA A 30 10.80 1.40 3.80
C ALA A 30 10.60 2.54 4.79
N HIS A 31 11.37 3.62 4.64
CA HIS A 31 10.96 4.90 5.20
C HIS A 31 9.97 5.52 4.20
N GLU A 32 8.67 5.29 4.44
CA GLU A 32 7.61 5.88 3.61
C GLU A 32 7.73 7.40 3.57
N VAL A 33 7.64 7.98 2.37
CA VAL A 33 7.54 9.43 2.18
C VAL A 33 6.19 9.89 2.72
N GLN A 34 6.20 10.43 3.95
CA GLN A 34 5.02 11.02 4.56
C GLN A 34 4.74 12.40 3.97
N PRO A 35 3.47 12.76 3.72
CA PRO A 35 3.13 14.05 3.16
C PRO A 35 3.42 15.18 4.15
N THR A 36 3.99 16.27 3.63
CA THR A 36 4.14 17.50 4.41
C THR A 36 2.77 18.12 4.65
N ILE A 37 2.50 18.60 5.86
CA ILE A 37 1.24 19.30 6.15
C ILE A 37 1.50 20.80 6.24
N ALA A 38 0.83 21.58 5.40
CA ALA A 38 0.90 23.03 5.37
C ALA A 38 -0.42 23.65 5.84
N ASP A 39 -0.42 24.17 7.07
CA ASP A 39 -1.52 24.93 7.64
C ASP A 39 -1.35 26.42 7.31
N LEU A 40 -2.21 26.94 6.42
CA LEU A 40 -2.22 28.33 5.99
C LEU A 40 -3.21 29.16 6.81
N THR A 41 -2.73 30.19 7.50
CA THR A 41 -3.57 31.23 8.10
C THR A 41 -3.43 32.51 7.29
N ILE A 42 -4.50 32.89 6.59
CA ILE A 42 -4.52 34.09 5.73
C ILE A 42 -5.21 35.22 6.50
N ASN A 43 -4.43 36.19 6.98
CA ASN A 43 -4.94 37.38 7.65
C ASN A 43 -5.16 38.53 6.63
N GLN A 44 -5.52 39.72 7.11
CA GLN A 44 -5.69 40.90 6.26
C GLN A 44 -4.36 41.44 5.70
N SER A 45 -3.26 41.30 6.46
CA SER A 45 -1.97 41.94 6.17
C SER A 45 -0.82 40.97 5.94
N ASP A 46 -1.01 39.70 6.24
CA ASP A 46 0.02 38.66 6.19
C ASP A 46 -0.58 37.26 6.03
N VAL A 47 0.19 36.36 5.41
CA VAL A 47 -0.05 34.92 5.44
C VAL A 47 0.98 34.29 6.36
N GLU A 48 0.50 33.42 7.25
CA GLU A 48 1.34 32.48 7.98
C GLU A 48 1.15 31.08 7.38
N VAL A 49 2.26 30.38 7.13
CA VAL A 49 2.29 28.99 6.67
C VAL A 49 3.03 28.17 7.72
N VAL A 50 2.31 27.27 8.39
CA VAL A 50 2.87 26.35 9.37
C VAL A 50 3.08 25.00 8.68
N LEU A 51 4.33 24.63 8.46
CA LEU A 51 4.72 23.35 7.86
C LEU A 51 5.05 22.35 8.97
N ASP A 52 4.38 21.20 8.98
CA ASP A 52 4.84 19.99 9.65
C ASP A 52 5.64 19.17 8.63
N TRP A 53 6.97 19.14 8.81
CA TRP A 53 7.90 18.70 7.79
C TRP A 53 9.11 17.93 8.35
N VAL A 54 9.59 16.97 7.57
CA VAL A 54 10.84 16.24 7.80
C VAL A 54 11.97 16.99 7.08
N LEU A 55 12.74 17.77 7.82
CA LEU A 55 13.70 18.74 7.27
C LEU A 55 14.95 18.10 6.68
N GLU A 56 15.27 16.88 7.10
CA GLU A 56 16.48 16.19 6.67
C GLU A 56 16.50 15.96 5.15
N ALA A 57 15.35 15.62 4.54
CA ALA A 57 15.24 15.38 3.11
C ALA A 57 15.55 16.62 2.25
N PRO A 58 14.90 17.79 2.46
CA PRO A 58 15.21 18.99 1.69
C PRO A 58 16.61 19.57 2.01
N ILE A 59 17.14 19.37 3.23
CA ILE A 59 18.52 19.78 3.55
C ILE A 59 19.54 18.92 2.80
N ALA A 60 19.31 17.61 2.70
CA ALA A 60 20.14 16.70 1.92
C ALA A 60 19.97 16.90 0.41
N GLY A 61 18.93 17.63 -0.03
CA GLY A 61 18.62 17.82 -1.45
C GLY A 61 18.11 16.54 -2.12
N LEU A 62 17.42 15.69 -1.36
CA LEU A 62 16.79 14.49 -1.89
C LEU A 62 15.65 14.86 -2.84
N ASP A 63 15.60 14.19 -4.00
CA ASP A 63 14.45 14.21 -4.90
C ASP A 63 13.46 13.12 -4.48
N LEU A 64 12.33 13.52 -3.91
CA LEU A 64 11.29 12.61 -3.46
C LEU A 64 10.23 12.34 -4.55
N GLU A 65 10.41 12.82 -5.78
CA GLU A 65 9.45 12.60 -6.86
C GLU A 65 9.34 11.10 -7.20
N GLY A 66 8.16 10.52 -6.94
CA GLY A 66 7.91 9.10 -7.20
C GLY A 66 8.69 8.14 -6.31
N VAL A 67 9.38 8.64 -5.28
CA VAL A 67 10.09 7.84 -4.29
C VAL A 67 9.10 7.32 -3.25
N GLN A 68 9.05 6.00 -3.08
CA GLN A 68 8.25 5.36 -2.02
C GLN A 68 9.07 5.10 -0.76
N ASP A 69 10.39 4.96 -0.90
CA ASP A 69 11.33 4.65 0.17
C ASP A 69 12.56 5.56 0.11
N ILE A 70 12.70 6.42 1.12
CA ILE A 70 13.80 7.39 1.24
C ILE A 70 15.16 6.69 1.27
N ASN A 71 15.25 5.47 1.80
CA ASN A 71 16.50 4.71 1.86
C ASN A 71 17.04 4.34 0.47
N THR A 72 16.20 4.41 -0.56
CA THR A 72 16.57 4.11 -1.95
C THR A 72 16.89 5.35 -2.78
N ALA A 73 16.72 6.54 -2.20
CA ALA A 73 16.99 7.81 -2.87
C ALA A 73 18.50 8.06 -3.03
N GLU A 74 18.88 8.71 -4.14
CA GLU A 74 20.25 9.17 -4.35
C GLU A 74 20.57 10.26 -3.30
N GLY A 75 21.54 10.01 -2.42
CA GLY A 75 21.87 10.91 -1.30
C GLY A 75 21.35 10.47 0.08
N ALA A 76 20.79 9.27 0.21
CA ALA A 76 20.28 8.74 1.49
C ALA A 76 21.31 8.75 2.65
N GLU A 77 22.61 8.63 2.35
CA GLU A 77 23.67 8.72 3.37
C GLU A 77 23.72 10.09 4.06
N ASP A 78 23.52 11.18 3.31
CA ASP A 78 23.50 12.53 3.85
C ASP A 78 22.23 12.77 4.69
N TYR A 79 21.10 12.19 4.26
CA TYR A 79 19.86 12.18 5.03
C TYR A 79 20.02 11.49 6.39
N ASP A 80 20.62 10.30 6.44
CA ASP A 80 20.86 9.56 7.68
C ASP A 80 21.83 10.29 8.63
N ALA A 81 22.84 10.98 8.07
CA ALA A 81 23.74 11.80 8.85
C ALA A 81 23.01 12.98 9.51
N LEU A 82 22.06 13.61 8.81
CA LEU A 82 21.26 14.73 9.34
C LEU A 82 20.30 14.29 10.46
N ARG A 83 19.76 13.06 10.40
CA ARG A 83 18.87 12.52 11.45
C ARG A 83 19.57 12.38 12.80
N GLN A 84 20.86 12.07 12.77
CA GLN A 84 21.69 11.93 13.97
C GLN A 84 22.05 13.29 14.60
N LEU A 85 21.76 14.41 13.93
CA LEU A 85 22.04 15.72 14.47
C LEU A 85 21.09 16.09 15.62
N PRO A 86 21.62 16.68 16.71
CA PRO A 86 20.78 17.26 17.74
C PRO A 86 19.96 18.43 17.16
N PRO A 87 18.78 18.75 17.72
CA PRO A 87 17.86 19.76 17.18
C PRO A 87 18.52 21.11 16.83
N ALA A 88 19.42 21.62 17.67
CA ALA A 88 20.10 22.90 17.44
C ALA A 88 21.05 22.88 16.22
N ALA A 89 21.69 21.73 15.96
CA ALA A 89 22.56 21.57 14.80
C ALA A 89 21.73 21.44 13.52
N LEU A 90 20.60 20.71 13.57
CA LEU A 90 19.69 20.62 12.44
C LEU A 90 19.05 21.98 12.11
N GLU A 91 18.67 22.76 13.12
CA GLU A 91 18.18 24.14 12.90
C GLU A 91 19.20 24.99 12.16
N THR A 92 20.48 24.89 12.53
CA THR A 92 21.55 25.63 11.85
C THR A 92 21.68 25.18 10.40
N ALA A 93 21.72 23.87 10.15
CA ALA A 93 21.79 23.31 8.81
C ALA A 93 20.60 23.73 7.94
N PHE A 94 19.39 23.73 8.50
CA PHE A 94 18.17 24.18 7.80
C PHE A 94 18.26 25.66 7.43
N ARG A 95 18.69 26.53 8.36
CA ARG A 95 18.82 27.97 8.10
C ARG A 95 19.89 28.26 7.05
N ASP A 96 20.98 27.51 7.02
CA ASP A 96 22.03 27.63 6.01
C ASP A 96 21.54 27.18 4.62
N ALA A 97 20.72 26.13 4.56
CA ALA A 97 20.12 25.60 3.33
C ALA A 97 18.89 26.40 2.83
N TRP A 98 18.27 27.20 3.69
CA TRP A 98 17.03 27.93 3.41
C TRP A 98 17.03 28.75 2.10
N PRO A 99 18.09 29.49 1.72
CA PRO A 99 18.10 30.25 0.47
C PRO A 99 17.92 29.38 -0.79
N THR A 100 18.29 28.10 -0.71
CA THR A 100 18.05 27.12 -1.79
C THR A 100 16.67 26.50 -1.64
N ILE A 101 16.32 26.00 -0.44
CA ILE A 101 15.03 25.34 -0.17
C ILE A 101 13.84 26.26 -0.50
N SER A 102 13.93 27.54 -0.13
CA SER A 102 12.86 28.52 -0.38
C SER A 102 12.58 28.77 -1.86
N GLN A 103 13.49 28.41 -2.78
CA GLN A 103 13.22 28.51 -4.23
C GLN A 103 12.19 27.47 -4.70
N GLY A 104 12.08 26.35 -4.00
CA GLY A 104 11.06 25.33 -4.24
C GLY A 104 9.71 25.62 -3.58
N ILE A 105 9.58 26.73 -2.84
CA ILE A 105 8.34 27.14 -2.16
C ILE A 105 7.94 28.52 -2.67
N GLY A 106 6.93 28.56 -3.54
CA GLY A 106 6.39 29.81 -4.08
C GLY A 106 5.11 30.22 -3.35
N LEU A 107 5.02 31.45 -2.87
CA LEU A 107 3.76 32.02 -2.39
C LEU A 107 3.42 33.25 -3.22
N HIS A 108 2.21 33.31 -3.79
CA HIS A 108 1.80 34.41 -4.65
C HIS A 108 0.41 34.94 -4.29
N ALA A 109 0.21 36.25 -4.43
CA ALA A 109 -1.11 36.88 -4.42
C ALA A 109 -1.41 37.44 -5.82
N GLY A 110 -2.19 36.69 -6.62
CA GLY A 110 -2.32 36.98 -8.05
C GLY A 110 -0.98 36.80 -8.76
N ASP A 111 -0.50 37.85 -9.45
CA ASP A 111 0.80 37.83 -10.14
C ASP A 111 1.98 38.27 -9.25
N GLU A 112 1.71 38.71 -8.01
CA GLU A 112 2.74 39.21 -7.09
C GLU A 112 3.34 38.07 -6.25
N THR A 113 4.66 37.87 -6.33
CA THR A 113 5.40 36.92 -5.48
C THR A 113 5.62 37.50 -4.08
N LEU A 114 5.20 36.76 -3.07
CA LEU A 114 5.32 37.12 -1.67
C LEU A 114 6.60 36.49 -1.09
N PRO A 115 7.57 37.28 -0.61
CA PRO A 115 8.81 36.74 -0.05
C PRO A 115 8.54 36.05 1.30
N LEU A 116 8.83 34.75 1.37
CA LEU A 116 8.68 33.93 2.57
C LEU A 116 9.85 34.15 3.54
N ASN A 117 9.53 34.38 4.81
CA ASN A 117 10.50 34.52 5.89
C ASN A 117 10.23 33.46 6.97
N ILE A 118 11.28 32.90 7.56
CA ILE A 118 11.13 32.01 8.72
C ILE A 118 10.78 32.85 9.94
N ALA A 119 9.52 32.76 10.40
CA ALA A 119 9.04 33.40 11.63
C ALA A 119 9.33 32.53 12.87
N GLY A 120 9.38 31.20 12.71
CA GLY A 120 9.63 30.26 13.79
C GLY A 120 10.09 28.90 13.28
N LEU A 121 10.82 28.17 14.12
CA LEU A 121 11.27 26.81 13.84
C LEU A 121 11.30 26.02 15.14
N THR A 122 10.60 24.89 15.18
CA THR A 122 10.59 23.97 16.31
C THR A 122 10.95 22.58 15.82
N ILE A 123 12.08 22.05 16.31
CA ILE A 123 12.55 20.71 15.97
C ILE A 123 12.44 19.86 17.23
N LEU A 124 11.67 18.76 17.16
CA LEU A 124 11.51 17.85 18.28
C LEU A 124 12.74 16.98 18.45
N ASP A 125 13.10 16.68 19.69
CA ASP A 125 14.13 15.70 19.98
C ASP A 125 13.51 14.29 19.88
N VAL A 126 14.17 13.39 19.16
CA VAL A 126 13.73 12.00 18.98
C VAL A 126 14.82 11.08 19.49
N GLU A 127 14.44 10.20 20.43
CA GLU A 127 15.35 9.20 20.97
C GLU A 127 15.59 8.02 20.00
N ASN A 128 14.64 7.80 19.08
CA ASN A 128 14.71 6.77 18.06
C ASN A 128 14.90 7.41 16.68
N PHE A 129 16.14 7.37 16.18
CA PHE A 129 16.50 7.90 14.87
C PHE A 129 15.97 7.08 13.70
N GLU A 130 15.31 5.94 13.95
CA GLU A 130 14.61 5.17 12.92
C GLU A 130 13.23 5.77 12.56
N LEU A 131 12.69 6.66 13.40
CA LEU A 131 11.42 7.34 13.12
C LEU A 131 11.65 8.69 12.42
N ALA A 132 10.72 9.08 11.54
CA ALA A 132 10.76 10.39 10.91
C ALA A 132 10.62 11.50 11.98
N ARG A 133 11.52 12.49 11.93
CA ARG A 133 11.49 13.63 12.85
C ARG A 133 10.63 14.75 12.29
N HIS A 134 9.41 14.85 12.78
CA HIS A 134 8.52 15.96 12.46
C HIS A 134 8.99 17.25 13.12
N SER A 135 9.20 18.27 12.29
CA SER A 135 9.58 19.61 12.71
C SER A 135 8.54 20.62 12.23
N GLN A 136 8.26 21.62 13.06
CA GLN A 136 7.34 22.69 12.72
C GLN A 136 8.11 23.92 12.22
N VAL A 137 7.91 24.28 10.95
CA VAL A 137 8.46 25.51 10.35
C VAL A 137 7.34 26.52 10.18
N ILE A 138 7.47 27.68 10.81
CA ILE A 138 6.51 28.77 10.65
C ILE A 138 7.11 29.77 9.67
N LEU A 139 6.48 29.89 8.50
CA LEU A 139 6.82 30.87 7.48
C LEU A 139 5.81 32.01 7.49
N SER A 140 6.27 33.22 7.21
CA SER A 140 5.39 34.38 7.06
C SER A 140 5.75 35.23 5.85
N ALA A 141 4.72 35.82 5.24
CA ALA A 141 4.86 36.78 4.17
C ALA A 141 3.82 37.89 4.30
N ALA A 142 4.21 39.13 3.97
CA ALA A 142 3.28 40.25 3.94
C ALA A 142 2.30 40.09 2.76
N LEU A 143 1.01 40.37 2.99
CA LEU A 143 -0.01 40.40 1.96
C LEU A 143 -0.24 41.84 1.48
N PRO A 144 -0.39 42.05 0.16
CA PRO A 144 -0.86 43.33 -0.36
C PRO A 144 -2.32 43.56 0.08
N GLU A 145 -2.71 44.82 0.23
CA GLU A 145 -4.09 45.19 0.55
C GLU A 145 -5.10 44.63 -0.48
N GLY A 146 -6.28 44.24 -0.02
CA GLY A 146 -7.38 43.72 -0.85
C GLY A 146 -7.72 42.27 -0.56
N ASP A 147 -8.42 41.64 -1.51
CA ASP A 147 -8.99 40.29 -1.37
C ASP A 147 -8.39 39.28 -2.37
N THR A 148 -7.24 39.60 -2.96
CA THR A 148 -6.59 38.77 -3.98
C THR A 148 -6.26 37.39 -3.42
N ALA A 149 -6.74 36.34 -4.10
CA ALA A 149 -6.50 34.96 -3.71
C ALA A 149 -4.99 34.63 -3.66
N VAL A 150 -4.63 33.71 -2.78
CA VAL A 150 -3.25 33.27 -2.56
C VAL A 150 -3.04 31.93 -3.27
N THR A 151 -1.90 31.71 -3.89
CA THR A 151 -1.50 30.39 -4.41
C THR A 151 -0.20 29.95 -3.74
N LEU A 152 -0.12 28.66 -3.41
CA LEU A 152 1.09 28.02 -2.91
C LEU A 152 1.64 27.11 -4.00
N SER A 153 2.91 27.27 -4.34
CA SER A 153 3.66 26.37 -5.20
C SER A 153 4.66 25.57 -4.37
N TRP A 154 4.73 24.28 -4.64
CA TRP A 154 5.55 23.31 -3.94
C TRP A 154 6.33 22.49 -4.96
N ALA A 155 7.64 22.42 -4.85
CA ALA A 155 8.47 21.64 -5.76
C ALA A 155 8.22 20.14 -5.61
N SER A 156 8.22 19.39 -6.71
CA SER A 156 7.95 17.94 -6.72
C SER A 156 9.00 17.16 -5.92
N GLU A 157 10.24 17.64 -5.91
CA GLU A 157 11.39 17.11 -5.16
C GLU A 157 11.13 17.06 -3.64
N PHE A 158 10.26 17.92 -3.10
CA PHE A 158 9.90 17.89 -1.67
C PHE A 158 8.82 16.84 -1.35
N GLY A 159 8.32 16.13 -2.35
CA GLY A 159 7.32 15.10 -2.19
C GLY A 159 5.90 15.65 -1.99
N PRO A 160 4.96 14.80 -1.55
CA PRO A 160 3.56 15.17 -1.43
C PRO A 160 3.31 16.20 -0.31
N ILE A 161 2.34 17.09 -0.53
CA ILE A 161 1.93 18.11 0.44
C ILE A 161 0.41 18.21 0.56
N VAL A 162 -0.07 18.37 1.79
CA VAL A 162 -1.46 18.69 2.10
C VAL A 162 -1.50 20.16 2.51
N VAL A 163 -2.33 20.95 1.83
CA VAL A 163 -2.51 22.38 2.14
C VAL A 163 -3.88 22.58 2.76
N ARG A 164 -3.95 23.18 3.96
CA ARG A 164 -5.19 23.41 4.70
C ARG A 164 -5.29 24.86 5.15
N GLN A 165 -6.36 25.55 4.80
CA GLN A 165 -6.63 26.90 5.29
C GLN A 165 -7.26 26.86 6.68
N GLN A 166 -6.62 27.54 7.63
CA GLN A 166 -7.01 27.62 9.03
C GLN A 166 -7.77 28.92 9.34
N GLY A 167 -8.51 28.91 10.46
CA GLY A 167 -9.15 30.11 11.01
C GLY A 167 -10.47 30.53 10.33
N ILE A 168 -10.95 29.77 9.34
CA ILE A 168 -12.19 30.07 8.61
C ILE A 168 -13.09 28.83 8.55
N GLU A 169 -14.40 29.04 8.73
CA GLU A 169 -15.41 28.00 8.53
C GLU A 169 -15.47 27.63 7.05
N ASN A 170 -15.18 26.36 6.72
CA ASN A 170 -15.02 25.85 5.35
C ASN A 170 -13.74 26.34 4.62
N GLY A 171 -12.59 26.31 5.30
CA GLY A 171 -11.30 26.60 4.69
C GLY A 171 -10.97 25.68 3.50
N TYR A 172 -10.20 26.20 2.55
CA TYR A 172 -9.64 25.44 1.42
C TYR A 172 -8.82 24.25 1.91
N THR A 173 -8.92 23.10 1.24
CA THR A 173 -8.05 21.95 1.51
C THR A 173 -7.74 21.22 0.22
N THR A 174 -6.46 21.03 -0.07
CA THR A 174 -6.03 20.26 -1.24
C THR A 174 -4.85 19.36 -0.92
N PHE A 175 -4.68 18.33 -1.74
CA PHE A 175 -3.54 17.42 -1.70
C PHE A 175 -2.79 17.46 -3.03
N LEU A 176 -1.50 17.76 -2.98
CA LEU A 176 -0.62 17.77 -4.15
C LEU A 176 0.30 16.55 -4.06
N SER A 177 0.01 15.51 -4.85
CA SER A 177 0.68 14.22 -4.78
C SER A 177 2.13 14.21 -5.28
N ALA A 178 2.51 15.17 -6.12
CA ALA A 178 3.84 15.29 -6.72
C ALA A 178 4.29 16.75 -6.76
N GLY A 179 3.97 17.52 -5.72
CA GLY A 179 4.08 18.98 -5.75
C GLY A 179 3.17 19.63 -6.79
N GLY A 180 3.50 20.85 -7.19
CA GLY A 180 2.71 21.69 -8.09
C GLY A 180 2.21 22.97 -7.42
N THR A 181 1.24 23.62 -8.06
CA THR A 181 0.63 24.86 -7.55
C THR A 181 -0.82 24.60 -7.18
N THR A 182 -1.24 25.11 -6.01
CA THR A 182 -2.65 25.04 -5.59
C THR A 182 -3.54 25.87 -6.52
N ASP A 183 -4.83 25.56 -6.54
CA ASP A 183 -5.81 26.52 -7.05
C ASP A 183 -5.77 27.82 -6.23
N PRO A 184 -6.26 28.96 -6.77
CA PRO A 184 -6.33 30.21 -6.03
C PRO A 184 -7.16 30.06 -4.75
N ILE A 185 -6.52 30.24 -3.60
CA ILE A 185 -7.10 30.13 -2.26
C ILE A 185 -7.72 31.48 -1.87
N PRO A 186 -9.05 31.59 -1.74
CA PRO A 186 -9.69 32.84 -1.35
C PRO A 186 -9.32 33.25 0.08
N ARG A 187 -9.01 34.53 0.30
CA ARG A 187 -8.59 35.03 1.63
C ARG A 187 -9.67 34.88 2.70
N THR A 188 -10.93 35.05 2.32
CA THR A 188 -12.09 34.95 3.20
C THR A 188 -12.61 33.53 3.38
N GLY A 189 -11.88 32.54 2.86
CA GLY A 189 -12.32 31.15 2.77
C GLY A 189 -13.50 30.96 1.82
N GLY A 190 -13.95 29.71 1.71
CA GLY A 190 -14.88 29.29 0.68
C GLY A 190 -14.13 28.54 -0.41
N ASP A 191 -13.93 27.25 -0.19
CA ASP A 191 -13.69 26.34 -1.29
C ASP A 191 -14.91 26.44 -2.22
N ASP A 192 -14.74 26.85 -3.47
CA ASP A 192 -15.80 26.76 -4.50
C ASP A 192 -16.19 25.30 -4.75
N GLN A 193 -15.44 24.35 -4.17
CA GLN A 193 -15.78 22.95 -4.17
C GLN A 193 -17.10 22.70 -3.45
N THR A 194 -18.12 22.35 -4.23
CA THR A 194 -19.37 21.82 -3.69
C THR A 194 -19.16 20.45 -3.05
N GLY A 195 -19.99 20.09 -2.06
CA GLY A 195 -19.96 18.75 -1.49
C GLY A 195 -20.14 17.62 -2.52
N GLY A 196 -20.79 17.88 -3.67
CA GLY A 196 -20.88 16.94 -4.77
C GLY A 196 -19.54 16.73 -5.50
N GLN A 197 -18.76 17.79 -5.70
CA GLN A 197 -17.40 17.69 -6.24
C GLN A 197 -16.48 16.95 -5.28
N ALA A 198 -16.53 17.30 -3.99
CA ALA A 198 -15.77 16.63 -2.94
C ALA A 198 -16.07 15.11 -2.88
N PHE A 199 -17.35 14.74 -3.03
CA PHE A 199 -17.78 13.35 -3.09
C PHE A 199 -17.14 12.61 -4.28
N VAL A 200 -17.17 13.18 -5.49
CA VAL A 200 -16.63 12.53 -6.70
C VAL A 200 -15.11 12.39 -6.64
N GLU A 201 -14.41 13.42 -6.15
CA GLU A 201 -12.95 13.38 -5.99
C GLU A 201 -12.51 12.27 -5.05
N TYR A 202 -13.17 12.15 -3.89
CA TYR A 202 -12.81 11.14 -2.90
C TYR A 202 -13.16 9.72 -3.32
N ILE A 203 -14.00 9.50 -4.35
CA ILE A 203 -14.15 8.17 -4.97
C ILE A 203 -12.81 7.70 -5.53
N GLY A 204 -12.04 8.57 -6.18
CA GLY A 204 -10.70 8.25 -6.69
C GLY A 204 -9.76 7.87 -5.55
N VAL A 205 -9.69 8.70 -4.51
CA VAL A 205 -8.88 8.46 -3.31
C VAL A 205 -9.22 7.11 -2.65
N GLY A 206 -10.50 6.80 -2.51
CA GLY A 206 -10.95 5.53 -1.96
C GLY A 206 -10.64 4.32 -2.84
N PHE A 207 -10.66 4.48 -4.16
CA PHE A 207 -10.26 3.44 -5.09
C PHE A 207 -8.76 3.16 -5.00
N ASP A 208 -7.94 4.22 -5.02
CA ASP A 208 -6.47 4.13 -4.95
C ASP A 208 -5.99 3.54 -3.63
N HIS A 209 -6.73 3.81 -2.54
CA HIS A 209 -6.55 3.16 -1.25
C HIS A 209 -6.64 1.62 -1.31
N ILE A 210 -7.36 1.06 -2.28
CA ILE A 210 -7.42 -0.40 -2.49
C ILE A 210 -6.45 -0.83 -3.58
N ILE A 211 -6.51 -0.22 -4.77
CA ILE A 211 -5.67 -0.56 -5.92
C ILE A 211 -4.92 0.69 -6.37
N PRO A 212 -3.57 0.75 -6.30
CA PRO A 212 -2.64 -0.34 -5.97
C PRO A 212 -2.19 -0.39 -4.49
N LEU A 213 -2.57 0.59 -3.67
CA LEU A 213 -1.93 0.84 -2.37
C LEU A 213 -2.34 -0.15 -1.27
N GLY A 214 -3.57 -0.66 -1.32
CA GLY A 214 -4.19 -1.43 -0.24
C GLY A 214 -3.92 -2.92 -0.26
N LEU A 215 -2.66 -3.36 -0.23
CA LEU A 215 -2.33 -4.80 -0.26
C LEU A 215 -3.01 -5.60 0.85
N ASP A 216 -3.13 -5.03 2.06
CA ASP A 216 -3.87 -5.64 3.18
C ASP A 216 -5.34 -5.90 2.80
N HIS A 217 -5.99 -4.93 2.18
CA HIS A 217 -7.37 -5.03 1.71
C HIS A 217 -7.51 -6.05 0.57
N ILE A 218 -6.58 -6.06 -0.39
CA ILE A 218 -6.56 -7.02 -1.49
C ILE A 218 -6.45 -8.44 -0.95
N LEU A 219 -5.47 -8.73 -0.08
CA LEU A 219 -5.28 -10.07 0.48
C LEU A 219 -6.46 -10.50 1.35
N PHE A 220 -7.03 -9.58 2.13
CA PHE A 220 -8.21 -9.83 2.94
C PHE A 220 -9.41 -10.23 2.07
N VAL A 221 -9.73 -9.41 1.05
CA VAL A 221 -10.87 -9.63 0.14
C VAL A 221 -10.68 -10.91 -0.68
N LEU A 222 -9.47 -11.19 -1.16
CA LEU A 222 -9.14 -12.46 -1.82
C LEU A 222 -9.32 -13.64 -0.85
N GLY A 223 -8.90 -13.49 0.41
CA GLY A 223 -9.19 -14.45 1.47
C GLY A 223 -10.68 -14.74 1.59
N LEU A 224 -11.54 -13.72 1.62
CA LEU A 224 -13.00 -13.92 1.67
C LEU A 224 -13.52 -14.69 0.43
N PHE A 225 -13.03 -14.34 -0.75
CA PHE A 225 -13.38 -14.97 -2.02
C PHE A 225 -13.06 -16.46 -2.05
N PHE A 226 -11.88 -16.87 -1.59
CA PHE A 226 -11.44 -18.28 -1.70
C PHE A 226 -12.26 -19.25 -0.83
N LEU A 227 -12.84 -18.80 0.29
CA LEU A 227 -13.74 -19.66 1.07
C LEU A 227 -15.15 -19.74 0.49
N ALA A 228 -15.64 -18.68 -0.15
CA ALA A 228 -17.01 -18.63 -0.67
C ALA A 228 -17.10 -17.94 -2.04
N LEU A 229 -17.26 -18.74 -3.08
CA LEU A 229 -17.53 -18.27 -4.45
C LEU A 229 -18.96 -17.72 -4.66
N ARG A 230 -19.82 -17.80 -3.64
CA ARG A 230 -21.18 -17.26 -3.74
C ARG A 230 -21.14 -15.75 -3.61
N ILE A 231 -21.54 -15.06 -4.67
CA ILE A 231 -21.51 -13.60 -4.76
C ILE A 231 -22.30 -12.93 -3.64
N GLY A 232 -23.52 -13.40 -3.34
CA GLY A 232 -24.38 -12.77 -2.31
C GLY A 232 -23.72 -12.66 -0.93
N PRO A 233 -23.30 -13.79 -0.31
CA PRO A 233 -22.56 -13.77 0.96
C PRO A 233 -21.24 -12.99 0.90
N LEU A 234 -20.54 -13.01 -0.23
CA LEU A 234 -19.27 -12.29 -0.40
C LEU A 234 -19.51 -10.77 -0.38
N LEU A 235 -20.46 -10.27 -1.17
CA LEU A 235 -20.84 -8.85 -1.19
C LEU A 235 -21.29 -8.37 0.19
N TRP A 236 -22.13 -9.16 0.89
CA TRP A 236 -22.56 -8.80 2.25
C TRP A 236 -21.40 -8.66 3.24
N GLN A 237 -20.42 -9.58 3.20
CA GLN A 237 -19.24 -9.52 4.08
C GLN A 237 -18.40 -8.27 3.81
N ILE A 238 -18.27 -7.87 2.55
CA ILE A 238 -17.48 -6.72 2.14
C ILE A 238 -18.18 -5.43 2.52
N SER A 239 -19.47 -5.29 2.21
CA SER A 239 -20.22 -4.10 2.64
C SER A 239 -20.26 -3.98 4.17
N ALA A 240 -20.33 -5.10 4.90
CA ALA A 240 -20.22 -5.08 6.37
C ALA A 240 -18.82 -4.63 6.86
N PHE A 241 -17.76 -5.09 6.19
CA PHE A 241 -16.40 -4.63 6.45
C PHE A 241 -16.26 -3.13 6.17
N THR A 242 -16.72 -2.65 5.02
CA THR A 242 -16.62 -1.23 4.61
C THR A 242 -17.44 -0.33 5.52
N LEU A 243 -18.62 -0.79 5.96
CA LEU A 243 -19.42 -0.06 6.94
C LEU A 243 -18.69 0.07 8.28
N ALA A 244 -18.12 -1.02 8.79
CA ALA A 244 -17.33 -0.99 10.02
C ALA A 244 -16.11 -0.09 9.88
N HIS A 245 -15.39 -0.22 8.78
CA HIS A 245 -14.25 0.61 8.41
C HIS A 245 -14.62 2.10 8.40
N THR A 246 -15.75 2.45 7.79
CA THR A 246 -16.28 3.83 7.78
C THR A 246 -16.43 4.39 9.18
N VAL A 247 -16.95 3.58 10.12
CA VAL A 247 -17.19 4.02 11.50
C VAL A 247 -15.88 4.37 12.20
N THR A 248 -14.89 3.50 12.18
CA THR A 248 -13.62 3.77 12.86
C THR A 248 -12.77 4.79 12.14
N LEU A 249 -12.83 4.84 10.81
CA LEU A 249 -12.21 5.89 10.02
C LEU A 249 -12.74 7.27 10.41
N ALA A 250 -14.07 7.42 10.51
CA ALA A 250 -14.70 8.66 10.94
C ALA A 250 -14.32 9.04 12.37
N LEU A 251 -14.31 8.07 13.30
CA LEU A 251 -13.93 8.31 14.69
C LEU A 251 -12.45 8.71 14.82
N GLY A 252 -11.57 8.10 14.01
CA GLY A 252 -10.14 8.40 14.01
C GLY A 252 -9.84 9.74 13.35
N SER A 253 -10.45 10.04 12.20
CA SER A 253 -10.26 11.31 11.49
C SER A 253 -10.80 12.52 12.25
N LEU A 254 -11.86 12.33 13.06
CA LEU A 254 -12.38 13.37 13.96
C LEU A 254 -11.55 13.49 15.26
N GLY A 255 -10.51 12.65 15.43
CA GLY A 255 -9.68 12.63 16.62
C GLY A 255 -10.37 12.11 17.89
N ILE A 256 -11.54 11.47 17.76
CA ILE A 256 -12.30 10.90 18.89
C ILE A 256 -11.59 9.65 19.43
N ILE A 257 -11.04 8.84 18.54
CA ILE A 257 -10.25 7.66 18.88
C ILE A 257 -8.86 7.82 18.26
N LYS A 258 -7.81 7.72 19.08
CA LYS A 258 -6.43 7.68 18.61
C LYS A 258 -5.75 6.45 19.22
N ILE A 259 -5.33 5.53 18.37
CA ILE A 259 -4.61 4.31 18.76
C ILE A 259 -3.32 4.29 17.95
N SER A 260 -2.20 3.89 18.57
CA SER A 260 -0.91 3.84 17.89
C SER A 260 -0.95 2.89 16.68
N PRO A 261 -0.45 3.30 15.51
CA PRO A 261 -0.23 2.41 14.37
C PRO A 261 0.58 1.16 14.74
N ASP A 262 1.57 1.28 15.64
CA ASP A 262 2.38 0.15 16.15
C ASP A 262 1.54 -1.00 16.76
N ILE A 263 0.32 -0.70 17.18
CA ILE A 263 -0.63 -1.70 17.72
C ILE A 263 -1.62 -2.11 16.63
N VAL A 264 -2.12 -1.15 15.86
CA VAL A 264 -3.20 -1.38 14.88
C VAL A 264 -2.69 -2.18 13.68
N GLU A 265 -1.53 -1.84 13.13
CA GLU A 265 -1.02 -2.46 11.91
C GLU A 265 -0.66 -3.95 12.08
N PRO A 266 -0.04 -4.40 13.20
CA PRO A 266 0.10 -5.84 13.46
C PRO A 266 -1.24 -6.55 13.64
N LEU A 267 -2.25 -5.89 14.22
CA LEU A 267 -3.58 -6.49 14.38
C LEU A 267 -4.33 -6.61 13.04
N ILE A 268 -4.13 -5.65 12.13
CA ILE A 268 -4.58 -5.72 10.74
C ILE A 268 -3.94 -6.94 10.07
N ALA A 269 -2.62 -7.10 10.12
CA ALA A 269 -1.95 -8.26 9.57
C ALA A 269 -2.44 -9.58 10.21
N ALA A 270 -2.60 -9.62 11.53
CA ALA A 270 -3.13 -10.78 12.25
C ALA A 270 -4.56 -11.15 11.84
N SER A 271 -5.39 -10.17 11.47
CA SER A 271 -6.73 -10.43 10.94
C SER A 271 -6.69 -11.18 9.59
N ILE A 272 -5.69 -10.89 8.74
CA ILE A 272 -5.49 -11.56 7.46
C ILE A 272 -4.98 -12.98 7.68
N VAL A 273 -4.07 -13.18 8.65
CA VAL A 273 -3.65 -14.52 9.10
C VAL A 273 -4.87 -15.34 9.51
N TYR A 274 -5.74 -14.77 10.34
CA TYR A 274 -6.96 -15.43 10.79
C TYR A 274 -7.82 -15.89 9.60
N VAL A 275 -8.07 -15.01 8.62
CA VAL A 275 -8.88 -15.36 7.43
C VAL A 275 -8.23 -16.49 6.63
N GLY A 276 -6.92 -16.42 6.38
CA GLY A 276 -6.19 -17.47 5.66
C GLY A 276 -6.25 -18.83 6.36
N VAL A 277 -6.07 -18.84 7.68
CA VAL A 277 -6.17 -20.06 8.50
C VAL A 277 -7.60 -20.59 8.56
N GLU A 278 -8.59 -19.72 8.77
CA GLU A 278 -10.01 -20.08 8.80
C GLU A 278 -10.43 -20.74 7.49
N ASN A 279 -9.99 -20.23 6.35
CA ASN A 279 -10.33 -20.79 5.05
C ASN A 279 -9.90 -22.25 4.88
N VAL A 280 -8.73 -22.60 5.43
CA VAL A 280 -8.15 -23.95 5.34
C VAL A 280 -8.84 -24.90 6.32
N LEU A 281 -9.10 -24.44 7.54
CA LEU A 281 -9.66 -25.26 8.61
C LEU A 281 -11.18 -25.41 8.50
N SER A 282 -11.87 -24.42 7.92
CA SER A 282 -13.32 -24.38 7.89
C SER A 282 -13.91 -25.20 6.74
N ARG A 283 -14.97 -25.95 7.05
CA ARG A 283 -15.74 -26.73 6.07
C ARG A 283 -16.80 -25.91 5.33
N GLY A 284 -17.00 -24.64 5.69
CA GLY A 284 -18.00 -23.74 5.09
C GLY A 284 -18.11 -22.40 5.81
N LEU A 285 -19.08 -21.56 5.42
CA LEU A 285 -19.34 -20.31 6.11
C LEU A 285 -19.98 -20.57 7.48
N THR A 286 -19.41 -19.98 8.53
CA THR A 286 -20.00 -20.04 9.88
C THR A 286 -20.95 -18.86 10.11
N PRO A 287 -21.98 -18.99 10.96
CA PRO A 287 -22.88 -17.88 11.29
C PRO A 287 -22.20 -16.68 11.98
N TRP A 288 -21.06 -16.92 12.64
CA TRP A 288 -20.30 -15.89 13.35
C TRP A 288 -19.39 -15.07 12.44
N ARG A 289 -19.08 -15.58 11.24
CA ARG A 289 -18.13 -14.98 10.31
C ARG A 289 -18.41 -13.51 9.99
N PRO A 290 -19.67 -13.08 9.73
CA PRO A 290 -19.94 -11.67 9.46
C PRO A 290 -19.59 -10.74 10.62
N PHE A 291 -19.74 -11.19 11.88
CA PHE A 291 -19.35 -10.41 13.05
C PHE A 291 -17.83 -10.27 13.17
N VAL A 292 -17.10 -11.34 12.86
CA VAL A 292 -15.63 -11.31 12.84
C VAL A 292 -15.13 -10.35 11.76
N ILE A 293 -15.71 -10.41 10.55
CA ILE A 293 -15.34 -9.53 9.44
C ILE A 293 -15.70 -8.07 9.75
N PHE A 294 -16.84 -7.82 10.38
CA PHE A 294 -17.19 -6.49 10.88
C PHE A 294 -16.13 -5.98 11.88
N ALA A 295 -15.71 -6.82 12.85
CA ALA A 295 -14.66 -6.44 13.80
C ALA A 295 -13.32 -6.15 13.10
N PHE A 296 -12.96 -6.90 12.07
CA PHE A 296 -11.77 -6.63 11.26
C PHE A 296 -11.90 -5.32 10.47
N GLY A 297 -13.08 -5.00 9.94
CA GLY A 297 -13.35 -3.70 9.32
C GLY A 297 -13.13 -2.55 10.29
N LEU A 298 -13.56 -2.68 11.55
CA LEU A 298 -13.26 -1.68 12.59
C LEU A 298 -11.75 -1.49 12.76
N LEU A 299 -10.98 -2.58 12.84
CA LEU A 299 -9.52 -2.51 12.98
C LEU A 299 -8.84 -1.86 11.78
N HIS A 300 -9.22 -2.24 10.56
CA HIS A 300 -8.63 -1.69 9.33
C HIS A 300 -8.91 -0.18 9.22
N GLY A 301 -10.11 0.27 9.56
CA GLY A 301 -10.44 1.70 9.53
C GLY A 301 -9.63 2.56 10.50
N LEU A 302 -9.11 1.99 11.59
CA LEU A 302 -8.21 2.70 12.50
C LEU A 302 -6.81 2.88 11.92
N GLY A 303 -6.31 1.90 11.15
CA GLY A 303 -4.94 1.92 10.61
C GLY A 303 -4.73 3.03 9.57
N PHE A 304 -5.80 3.46 8.91
CA PHE A 304 -5.74 4.49 7.87
C PHE A 304 -6.26 5.86 8.34
N ALA A 305 -6.78 5.97 9.56
CA ALA A 305 -7.47 7.19 10.00
C ALA A 305 -6.54 8.40 10.19
N SER A 306 -5.29 8.18 10.62
CA SER A 306 -4.28 9.24 10.73
C SER A 306 -3.91 9.78 9.36
N VAL A 307 -3.51 8.89 8.46
CA VAL A 307 -3.13 9.18 7.09
C VAL A 307 -4.25 9.93 6.34
N LEU A 308 -5.51 9.54 6.53
CA LEU A 308 -6.64 10.17 5.85
C LEU A 308 -7.09 11.49 6.49
N SER A 309 -6.83 11.69 7.77
CA SER A 309 -6.91 13.01 8.41
C SER A 309 -5.89 13.97 7.77
N ASP A 310 -4.71 13.45 7.45
CA ASP A 310 -3.66 14.22 6.78
C ASP A 310 -4.09 14.52 5.34
N PHE A 311 -4.72 13.60 4.61
CA PHE A 311 -5.35 13.85 3.31
C PHE A 311 -6.60 14.77 3.32
N GLY A 312 -6.81 15.56 4.37
CA GLY A 312 -7.81 16.63 4.38
C GLY A 312 -9.27 16.18 4.53
N LEU A 313 -9.49 14.91 4.89
CA LEU A 313 -10.84 14.39 5.05
C LEU A 313 -11.56 15.07 6.22
N GLY A 314 -10.84 15.38 7.31
CA GLY A 314 -11.34 16.07 8.51
C GLY A 314 -11.78 17.52 8.33
N GLY A 315 -11.63 18.11 7.15
CA GLY A 315 -11.96 19.50 6.86
C GLY A 315 -13.39 19.71 6.31
N THR A 316 -13.51 20.70 5.44
CA THR A 316 -14.75 21.03 4.72
C THR A 316 -15.30 19.82 3.96
N HIS A 317 -16.64 19.68 3.94
CA HIS A 317 -17.33 18.56 3.28
C HIS A 317 -16.94 17.17 3.80
N PHE A 318 -16.54 17.05 5.07
CA PHE A 318 -16.23 15.78 5.74
C PHE A 318 -17.18 14.64 5.37
N VAL A 319 -18.50 14.83 5.51
CA VAL A 319 -19.48 13.79 5.24
C VAL A 319 -19.49 13.38 3.75
N PRO A 320 -19.62 14.29 2.77
CA PRO A 320 -19.46 13.94 1.36
C PRO A 320 -18.14 13.24 1.02
N LYS A 321 -17.00 13.73 1.54
CA LYS A 321 -15.67 13.13 1.34
C LYS A 321 -15.61 11.71 1.90
N LEU A 322 -16.13 11.50 3.11
CA LEU A 322 -16.17 10.19 3.77
C LEU A 322 -17.03 9.20 2.98
N ILE A 323 -18.20 9.62 2.50
CA ILE A 323 -19.07 8.75 1.70
C ILE A 323 -18.40 8.45 0.35
N GLY A 324 -17.83 9.46 -0.32
CA GLY A 324 -17.12 9.30 -1.59
C GLY A 324 -15.96 8.31 -1.48
N PHE A 325 -15.14 8.46 -0.44
CA PHE A 325 -14.04 7.54 -0.11
C PHE A 325 -14.53 6.10 0.03
N ASN A 326 -15.57 5.86 0.83
CA ASN A 326 -16.05 4.49 1.04
C ASN A 326 -16.73 3.89 -0.21
N VAL A 327 -17.34 4.72 -1.06
CA VAL A 327 -17.81 4.30 -2.39
C VAL A 327 -16.62 3.87 -3.26
N GLY A 328 -15.53 4.64 -3.27
CA GLY A 328 -14.27 4.28 -3.93
C GLY A 328 -13.70 2.95 -3.45
N VAL A 329 -13.66 2.76 -2.13
CA VAL A 329 -13.21 1.51 -1.49
C VAL A 329 -14.04 0.32 -1.94
N GLU A 330 -15.37 0.44 -1.89
CA GLU A 330 -16.27 -0.64 -2.28
C GLU A 330 -16.13 -0.98 -3.78
N ILE A 331 -15.93 0.03 -4.65
CA ILE A 331 -15.63 -0.17 -6.07
C ILE A 331 -14.30 -0.94 -6.24
N GLY A 332 -13.24 -0.55 -5.53
CA GLY A 332 -11.94 -1.21 -5.57
C GLY A 332 -12.02 -2.68 -5.15
N GLN A 333 -12.68 -2.97 -4.03
CA GLN A 333 -12.87 -4.34 -3.53
C GLN A 333 -13.69 -5.20 -4.51
N ILE A 334 -14.76 -4.63 -5.08
CA ILE A 334 -15.56 -5.31 -6.11
C ILE A 334 -14.73 -5.57 -7.36
N ALA A 335 -13.85 -4.64 -7.77
CA ALA A 335 -12.96 -4.84 -8.92
C ALA A 335 -12.00 -6.02 -8.71
N VAL A 336 -11.38 -6.13 -7.53
CA VAL A 336 -10.52 -7.28 -7.16
C VAL A 336 -11.31 -8.59 -7.25
N ILE A 337 -12.52 -8.62 -6.72
CA ILE A 337 -13.37 -9.83 -6.77
C ILE A 337 -13.81 -10.15 -8.18
N ALA A 338 -14.22 -9.16 -8.95
CA ALA A 338 -14.63 -9.38 -10.33
C ALA A 338 -13.47 -9.99 -11.12
N ALA A 339 -12.26 -9.48 -10.95
CA ALA A 339 -11.06 -10.06 -11.55
C ALA A 339 -10.81 -11.50 -11.08
N ALA A 340 -10.84 -11.77 -9.77
CA ALA A 340 -10.64 -13.11 -9.23
C ALA A 340 -11.75 -14.09 -9.68
N PHE A 341 -12.99 -13.63 -9.76
CA PHE A 341 -14.13 -14.42 -10.19
C PHE A 341 -14.05 -14.74 -11.68
N VAL A 342 -13.71 -13.80 -12.54
CA VAL A 342 -13.57 -14.04 -13.98
C VAL A 342 -12.39 -14.97 -14.28
N THR A 343 -11.26 -14.79 -13.60
CA THR A 343 -10.02 -15.54 -13.86
C THR A 343 -10.00 -16.92 -13.21
N LEU A 344 -10.61 -17.08 -12.04
CA LEU A 344 -10.56 -18.34 -11.28
C LEU A 344 -11.95 -18.90 -10.98
N GLY A 345 -12.88 -18.05 -10.55
CA GLY A 345 -14.22 -18.49 -10.12
C GLY A 345 -15.03 -19.15 -11.24
N LEU A 346 -15.16 -18.50 -12.40
CA LEU A 346 -15.89 -18.99 -13.56
C LEU A 346 -15.27 -20.25 -14.17
N LEU A 347 -13.94 -20.31 -14.17
CA LEU A 347 -13.18 -21.35 -14.85
C LEU A 347 -13.01 -22.61 -13.99
N PHE A 348 -12.80 -22.43 -12.69
CA PHE A 348 -12.41 -23.51 -11.80
C PHE A 348 -13.35 -23.73 -10.60
N GLY A 349 -14.20 -22.76 -10.29
CA GLY A 349 -14.99 -22.74 -9.06
C GLY A 349 -16.05 -23.84 -8.92
N GLY A 350 -16.48 -24.42 -10.04
CA GLY A 350 -17.42 -25.56 -10.06
C GLY A 350 -16.77 -26.93 -9.81
N HIS A 351 -15.44 -27.02 -9.83
CA HIS A 351 -14.75 -28.30 -9.74
C HIS A 351 -14.58 -28.76 -8.29
N VAL A 352 -14.78 -30.07 -8.03
CA VAL A 352 -14.62 -30.68 -6.70
C VAL A 352 -13.22 -30.46 -6.11
N TRP A 353 -12.21 -30.29 -6.97
CA TRP A 353 -10.83 -30.07 -6.58
C TRP A 353 -10.48 -28.60 -6.27
N TRP A 354 -11.40 -27.64 -6.51
CA TRP A 354 -11.20 -26.19 -6.27
C TRP A 354 -10.56 -25.91 -4.90
N ARG A 355 -11.13 -26.52 -3.86
CA ARG A 355 -10.67 -26.30 -2.49
C ARG A 355 -9.25 -26.80 -2.25
N LEU A 356 -8.96 -28.00 -2.73
CA LEU A 356 -7.67 -28.67 -2.52
C LEU A 356 -6.55 -28.04 -3.34
N ARG A 357 -6.83 -27.60 -4.57
CA ARG A 357 -5.80 -27.17 -5.53
C ARG A 357 -5.65 -25.66 -5.67
N ILE A 358 -6.66 -24.87 -5.31
CA ILE A 358 -6.63 -23.40 -5.46
C ILE A 358 -6.88 -22.73 -4.11
N ALA A 359 -8.07 -22.90 -3.54
CA ALA A 359 -8.48 -22.08 -2.39
C ALA A 359 -7.59 -22.28 -1.16
N ASN A 360 -7.31 -23.53 -0.77
CA ASN A 360 -6.48 -23.81 0.41
C ASN A 360 -5.02 -23.37 0.19
N PRO A 361 -4.33 -23.75 -0.91
CA PRO A 361 -3.00 -23.24 -1.24
C PRO A 361 -2.86 -21.72 -1.16
N VAL A 362 -3.78 -20.99 -1.80
CA VAL A 362 -3.72 -19.52 -1.84
C VAL A 362 -4.00 -18.94 -0.46
N SER A 363 -4.93 -19.53 0.31
CA SER A 363 -5.21 -19.10 1.68
C SER A 363 -4.03 -19.32 2.63
N ILE A 364 -3.26 -20.40 2.43
CA ILE A 364 -2.00 -20.64 3.16
C ILE A 364 -0.97 -19.58 2.77
N ALA A 365 -0.81 -19.28 1.49
CA ALA A 365 0.11 -18.24 1.04
C ALA A 365 -0.24 -16.87 1.66
N ILE A 366 -1.52 -16.49 1.65
CA ILE A 366 -2.03 -15.28 2.31
C ILE A 366 -1.68 -15.28 3.80
N ALA A 367 -1.91 -16.40 4.51
CA ALA A 367 -1.60 -16.50 5.93
C ALA A 367 -0.11 -16.39 6.22
N VAL A 368 0.76 -16.96 5.38
CA VAL A 368 2.22 -16.88 5.53
C VAL A 368 2.71 -15.45 5.33
N ILE A 369 2.28 -14.79 4.26
CA ILE A 369 2.62 -13.38 3.99
C ILE A 369 2.17 -12.49 5.16
N ALA A 370 0.91 -12.63 5.59
CA ALA A 370 0.40 -11.84 6.69
C ALA A 370 1.08 -12.15 8.03
N THR A 371 1.53 -13.39 8.26
CA THR A 371 2.29 -13.74 9.47
C THR A 371 3.64 -13.04 9.49
N PHE A 372 4.33 -12.97 8.34
CA PHE A 372 5.55 -12.18 8.20
C PHE A 372 5.28 -10.70 8.56
N TRP A 373 4.22 -10.10 8.01
CA TRP A 373 3.84 -8.72 8.31
C TRP A 373 3.53 -8.47 9.79
N VAL A 374 2.96 -9.44 10.52
CA VAL A 374 2.76 -9.32 11.97
C VAL A 374 4.10 -9.12 12.69
N PHE A 375 5.12 -9.89 12.34
CA PHE A 375 6.43 -9.79 13.00
C PHE A 375 7.23 -8.56 12.56
N GLU A 376 7.11 -8.17 11.30
CA GLU A 376 7.67 -6.93 10.77
C GLU A 376 7.10 -5.71 11.49
N ARG A 377 5.76 -5.57 11.52
CA ARG A 377 5.08 -4.42 12.11
C ARG A 377 5.15 -4.34 13.64
N THR A 378 5.64 -5.40 14.31
CA THR A 378 5.91 -5.39 15.76
C THR A 378 7.35 -5.01 16.10
N GLY A 379 8.21 -4.80 15.09
CA GLY A 379 9.64 -4.51 15.26
C GLY A 379 10.45 -5.68 15.84
N VAL A 380 9.85 -6.88 15.97
CA VAL A 380 10.51 -8.09 16.48
C VAL A 380 11.54 -8.61 15.48
N ILE A 381 11.23 -8.46 14.20
CA ILE A 381 12.17 -8.74 13.12
C ILE A 381 12.68 -7.39 12.61
N ASP A 382 13.99 -7.19 12.72
CA ASP A 382 14.71 -6.18 11.96
C ASP A 382 15.25 -6.83 10.67
N PRO A 383 14.61 -6.62 9.51
CA PRO A 383 15.06 -7.20 8.25
C PRO A 383 16.43 -6.63 7.79
N GLU A 384 16.86 -5.46 8.26
CA GLU A 384 18.12 -4.85 7.81
C GLU A 384 19.36 -5.42 8.52
N GLY A 385 19.33 -5.46 9.86
CA GLY A 385 20.45 -5.99 10.65
C GLY A 385 20.72 -7.49 10.44
N ALA A 386 19.70 -8.25 10.03
CA ALA A 386 19.82 -9.69 9.80
C ALA A 386 20.48 -10.06 8.46
N PHE A 387 20.47 -9.17 7.45
CA PHE A 387 20.82 -9.52 6.06
C PHE A 387 21.87 -8.61 5.39
N ALA A 388 22.46 -7.64 6.10
CA ALA A 388 23.53 -6.73 5.64
C ALA A 388 24.70 -7.36 4.81
N PRO A 389 25.15 -8.62 5.04
CA PRO A 389 26.25 -9.22 4.27
C PRO A 389 25.94 -9.54 2.79
N PHE A 390 24.69 -9.45 2.34
CA PHE A 390 24.27 -9.87 0.99
C PHE A 390 23.86 -8.72 0.05
N ALA A 391 23.79 -7.47 0.55
CA ALA A 391 23.37 -6.28 -0.20
C ALA A 391 24.30 -5.91 -1.37
N MET A 392 25.56 -6.37 -1.35
CA MET A 392 26.59 -6.07 -2.35
C MET A 392 26.38 -6.71 -3.73
N LEU A 393 25.29 -7.49 -3.94
CA LEU A 393 25.06 -8.30 -5.14
C LEU A 393 23.91 -7.79 -6.04
N THR A 394 23.19 -6.73 -5.67
CA THR A 394 21.93 -6.33 -6.35
C THR A 394 21.81 -4.84 -6.71
N GLU A 395 22.91 -4.11 -6.85
CA GLU A 395 22.89 -2.73 -7.38
C GLU A 395 22.37 -2.71 -8.83
N GLY A 396 21.11 -2.36 -9.05
CA GLY A 396 20.54 -2.36 -10.40
C GLY A 396 19.03 -2.09 -10.58
N GLY A 397 18.37 -1.39 -9.65
CA GLY A 397 17.11 -0.69 -9.97
C GLY A 397 15.93 -1.54 -10.47
N PHE A 398 15.67 -2.70 -9.87
CA PHE A 398 14.42 -3.44 -10.10
C PHE A 398 13.65 -3.66 -8.79
N ALA A 399 12.95 -2.62 -8.33
CA ALA A 399 11.80 -2.78 -7.46
C ALA A 399 10.69 -3.54 -8.25
N SER A 400 10.78 -4.87 -8.28
CA SER A 400 9.76 -5.84 -8.76
C SER A 400 10.29 -7.27 -8.95
N LEU A 401 11.61 -7.50 -8.85
CA LEU A 401 12.19 -8.84 -9.01
C LEU A 401 11.89 -9.75 -7.81
N TRP A 402 11.85 -9.19 -6.60
CA TRP A 402 11.72 -9.94 -5.34
C TRP A 402 10.31 -10.43 -5.06
N THR A 403 9.30 -9.62 -5.34
CA THR A 403 7.90 -10.07 -5.32
C THR A 403 7.73 -11.27 -6.24
N THR A 404 8.34 -11.22 -7.44
CA THR A 404 8.35 -12.34 -8.41
C THR A 404 9.09 -13.57 -7.88
N ILE A 405 10.18 -13.39 -7.12
CA ILE A 405 10.95 -14.49 -6.51
C ILE A 405 10.21 -15.13 -5.32
N VAL A 406 9.59 -14.34 -4.44
CA VAL A 406 8.77 -14.84 -3.31
C VAL A 406 7.55 -15.58 -3.84
N ILE A 407 6.91 -15.01 -4.85
CA ILE A 407 5.83 -15.62 -5.62
C ILE A 407 6.28 -16.95 -6.25
N ALA A 408 7.48 -17.00 -6.84
CA ALA A 408 8.05 -18.21 -7.44
C ALA A 408 8.46 -19.26 -6.39
N ALA A 409 8.94 -18.83 -5.22
CA ALA A 409 9.33 -19.70 -4.11
C ALA A 409 8.08 -20.33 -3.45
N LEU A 410 7.03 -19.53 -3.22
CA LEU A 410 5.71 -20.04 -2.80
C LEU A 410 5.12 -20.98 -3.84
N ALA A 411 5.24 -20.66 -5.13
CA ALA A 411 4.85 -21.54 -6.22
C ALA A 411 5.64 -22.87 -6.19
N ALA A 412 6.95 -22.85 -5.93
CA ALA A 412 7.79 -24.04 -5.87
C ALA A 412 7.48 -24.93 -4.64
N VAL A 413 7.25 -24.33 -3.47
CA VAL A 413 6.89 -25.06 -2.23
C VAL A 413 5.52 -25.73 -2.36
N LEU A 414 4.53 -25.01 -2.93
CA LEU A 414 3.21 -25.57 -3.20
C LEU A 414 3.23 -26.63 -4.30
N THR A 415 4.06 -26.44 -5.34
CA THR A 415 4.32 -27.46 -6.37
C THR A 415 4.89 -28.73 -5.77
N GLY A 416 5.87 -28.62 -4.85
CA GLY A 416 6.45 -29.75 -4.14
C GLY A 416 5.45 -30.48 -3.24
N ALA A 417 4.60 -29.74 -2.52
CA ALA A 417 3.56 -30.32 -1.67
C ALA A 417 2.48 -31.06 -2.48
N VAL A 418 2.10 -30.54 -3.64
CA VAL A 418 1.13 -31.16 -4.56
C VAL A 418 1.71 -32.41 -5.24
N LEU A 419 2.98 -32.38 -5.64
CA LEU A 419 3.70 -33.53 -6.18
C LEU A 419 3.90 -34.65 -5.14
N ALA A 420 4.11 -34.30 -3.88
CA ALA A 420 4.25 -35.27 -2.79
C ALA A 420 2.91 -35.93 -2.38
N ALA A 421 1.79 -35.23 -2.58
CA ALA A 421 0.46 -35.70 -2.21
C ALA A 421 -0.23 -36.53 -3.31
N SER A 422 0.38 -36.66 -4.50
CA SER A 422 -0.27 -37.28 -5.65
C SER A 422 0.63 -38.33 -6.31
N GLY A 423 0.14 -39.57 -6.40
CA GLY A 423 0.87 -40.67 -7.05
C GLY A 423 1.13 -40.39 -8.54
N LEU A 424 2.06 -41.16 -9.13
CA LEU A 424 2.71 -40.94 -10.43
C LEU A 424 1.81 -40.58 -11.63
N ASP A 425 0.51 -40.90 -11.61
CA ASP A 425 -0.45 -40.51 -12.67
C ASP A 425 -0.87 -39.03 -12.62
N ALA A 426 -0.61 -38.34 -11.51
CA ALA A 426 -1.02 -36.96 -11.25
C ALA A 426 -0.07 -35.88 -11.79
N LEU A 427 1.07 -36.26 -12.38
CA LEU A 427 2.01 -35.32 -13.01
C LEU A 427 1.36 -34.53 -14.17
N ARG A 428 0.34 -35.10 -14.83
CA ARG A 428 -0.43 -34.45 -15.89
C ARG A 428 -1.41 -33.40 -15.34
N ASP A 429 -1.92 -33.61 -14.11
CA ASP A 429 -2.77 -32.67 -13.37
C ASP A 429 -1.96 -31.58 -12.65
N ALA A 430 -0.74 -31.91 -12.18
CA ALA A 430 0.18 -30.97 -11.54
C ALA A 430 0.57 -29.83 -12.50
N ALA A 431 0.72 -30.11 -13.79
CA ALA A 431 0.93 -29.09 -14.81
C ALA A 431 -0.23 -28.08 -14.86
N GLY A 432 -1.49 -28.52 -14.80
CA GLY A 432 -2.65 -27.61 -14.77
C GLY A 432 -2.71 -26.72 -13.52
N ILE A 433 -2.25 -27.23 -12.38
CA ILE A 433 -2.23 -26.51 -11.10
C ILE A 433 -1.11 -25.46 -11.06
N ILE A 434 0.10 -25.85 -11.48
CA ILE A 434 1.25 -24.94 -11.62
C ILE A 434 0.88 -23.79 -12.55
N THR A 435 0.27 -24.10 -13.70
CA THR A 435 -0.08 -23.10 -14.71
C THR A 435 -1.22 -22.16 -14.27
N SER A 436 -2.17 -22.64 -13.47
CA SER A 436 -3.26 -21.81 -12.91
C SER A 436 -2.76 -20.86 -11.81
N PHE A 437 -1.75 -21.29 -11.04
CA PHE A 437 -1.17 -20.48 -9.98
C PHE A 437 -0.22 -19.40 -10.53
N THR A 438 0.60 -19.71 -11.54
CA THR A 438 1.40 -18.71 -12.25
C THR A 438 0.51 -17.64 -12.93
N ALA A 439 -0.67 -18.01 -13.42
CA ALA A 439 -1.64 -17.06 -13.97
C ALA A 439 -2.23 -16.13 -12.89
N PHE A 440 -2.60 -16.65 -11.71
CA PHE A 440 -3.05 -15.85 -10.57
C PHE A 440 -1.98 -14.85 -10.11
N LEU A 441 -0.73 -15.30 -10.02
CA LEU A 441 0.41 -14.48 -9.64
C LEU A 441 0.73 -13.40 -10.68
N GLY A 442 0.58 -13.72 -11.97
CA GLY A 442 0.64 -12.73 -13.05
C GLY A 442 -0.48 -11.68 -12.96
N VAL A 443 -1.70 -12.07 -12.55
CA VAL A 443 -2.81 -11.14 -12.32
C VAL A 443 -2.50 -10.21 -11.15
N VAL A 444 -2.06 -10.74 -10.00
CA VAL A 444 -1.66 -9.93 -8.82
C VAL A 444 -0.53 -8.95 -9.19
N ALA A 445 0.51 -9.43 -9.88
CA ALA A 445 1.62 -8.59 -10.33
C ALA A 445 1.20 -7.52 -11.37
N THR A 446 0.16 -7.80 -12.19
CA THR A 446 -0.38 -6.84 -13.16
C THR A 446 -1.09 -5.68 -12.46
N PHE A 447 -1.86 -5.96 -11.40
CA PHE A 447 -2.56 -4.92 -10.63
C PHE A 447 -1.61 -4.01 -9.85
N THR A 448 -0.44 -4.51 -9.46
CA THR A 448 0.58 -3.74 -8.74
C THR A 448 1.56 -2.99 -9.66
N SER A 449 1.64 -3.32 -10.96
CA SER A 449 2.64 -2.75 -11.89
C SER A 449 2.08 -2.03 -13.12
N GLY A 450 0.76 -2.10 -13.39
CA GLY A 450 0.14 -1.41 -14.53
C GLY A 450 0.41 -2.02 -15.92
N ALA A 451 1.02 -3.21 -16.01
CA ALA A 451 1.54 -3.79 -17.26
C ALA A 451 0.53 -4.65 -18.07
N TRP A 452 -0.62 -4.08 -18.45
CA TRP A 452 -1.78 -4.78 -19.05
C TRP A 452 -1.52 -5.60 -20.35
N PHE A 453 -0.59 -5.17 -21.20
CA PHE A 453 -0.32 -5.81 -22.50
C PHE A 453 0.37 -7.17 -22.35
N MET A 454 1.31 -7.27 -21.41
CA MET A 454 2.07 -8.50 -21.16
C MET A 454 1.16 -9.58 -20.55
N THR A 455 0.18 -9.16 -19.75
CA THR A 455 -0.89 -9.98 -19.18
C THR A 455 -1.76 -10.61 -20.27
N ALA A 456 -2.17 -9.83 -21.28
CA ALA A 456 -2.98 -10.35 -22.39
C ALA A 456 -2.24 -11.41 -23.22
N VAL A 457 -0.93 -11.24 -23.42
CA VAL A 457 -0.09 -12.20 -24.15
C VAL A 457 0.12 -13.49 -23.35
N ILE A 458 0.40 -13.37 -22.04
CA ILE A 458 0.54 -14.53 -21.15
C ILE A 458 -0.79 -15.29 -21.03
N MET A 459 -1.92 -14.60 -20.91
CA MET A 459 -3.26 -15.17 -20.91
C MET A 459 -3.62 -15.87 -22.24
N ALA A 460 -3.23 -15.32 -23.38
CA ALA A 460 -3.48 -15.94 -24.69
C ALA A 460 -2.67 -17.23 -24.89
N ILE A 461 -1.39 -17.23 -24.46
CA ILE A 461 -0.53 -18.42 -24.47
C ILE A 461 -1.08 -19.48 -23.50
N TRP A 462 -1.61 -19.05 -22.36
CA TRP A 462 -2.25 -19.89 -21.34
C TRP A 462 -3.55 -20.57 -21.82
N ILE A 463 -4.47 -19.83 -22.45
CA ILE A 463 -5.71 -20.38 -23.03
C ILE A 463 -5.36 -21.44 -24.09
N LEU A 464 -4.33 -21.19 -24.89
CA LEU A 464 -3.85 -22.13 -25.91
C LEU A 464 -3.29 -23.42 -25.28
N ALA A 465 -2.52 -23.31 -24.19
CA ALA A 465 -1.95 -24.46 -23.49
C ALA A 465 -3.02 -25.35 -22.81
N LEU A 466 -4.05 -24.76 -22.19
CA LEU A 466 -5.17 -25.50 -21.60
C LEU A 466 -6.03 -26.20 -22.66
N ARG A 467 -6.26 -25.55 -23.80
CA ARG A 467 -7.03 -26.12 -24.92
C ARG A 467 -6.30 -27.27 -25.61
N LEU A 468 -4.97 -27.26 -25.63
CA LEU A 468 -4.14 -28.36 -26.11
C LEU A 468 -4.12 -29.54 -25.12
N GLN A 469 -4.21 -29.30 -23.81
CA GLN A 469 -4.35 -30.35 -22.80
C GLN A 469 -5.73 -31.03 -22.84
N SER A 470 -6.82 -30.30 -23.13
CA SER A 470 -8.17 -30.88 -23.22
C SER A 470 -8.39 -31.75 -24.48
N LEU A 471 -7.53 -31.64 -25.49
CA LEU A 471 -7.55 -32.46 -26.71
C LEU A 471 -6.85 -33.83 -26.54
N GLY A 472 -6.19 -34.08 -25.40
CA GLY A 472 -5.39 -35.30 -25.15
C GLY A 472 -5.99 -36.31 -24.17
N GLY A 473 -7.31 -36.27 -23.93
CA GLY A 473 -8.03 -37.25 -23.11
C GLY A 473 -8.33 -38.58 -23.84
N PRO A 474 -8.65 -39.68 -23.12
CA PRO A 474 -8.69 -41.04 -23.67
C PRO A 474 -9.83 -41.34 -24.66
N ASP A 475 -10.73 -40.40 -24.94
CA ASP A 475 -11.93 -40.67 -25.75
C ASP A 475 -11.66 -40.69 -27.27
N ALA A 476 -10.40 -40.63 -27.71
CA ALA A 476 -10.03 -40.68 -29.13
C ALA A 476 -9.72 -42.09 -29.67
N GLU A 477 -9.82 -43.16 -28.85
CA GLU A 477 -9.45 -44.52 -29.26
C GLU A 477 -10.58 -45.57 -29.13
N GLU A 478 -11.86 -45.17 -29.20
CA GLU A 478 -12.99 -46.11 -29.28
C GLU A 478 -13.92 -45.86 -30.49
N THR A 479 -13.38 -45.43 -31.62
CA THR A 479 -14.03 -45.60 -32.94
C THR A 479 -13.00 -45.89 -34.03
N ALA A 480 -12.63 -47.18 -34.17
CA ALA A 480 -12.04 -47.74 -35.38
C ALA A 480 -12.63 -49.14 -35.64
#